data_AF-D9SVL4-F1
#
_entry.id   AF-D9SVL4-F1
#
_cell.length_a   1.000
_cell.length_b   1.000
_cell.length_c   1.000
_cell.angle_alpha   90.00
_cell.angle_beta   90.00
_cell.angle_gamma   90.00
#
_symmetry.space_group_name_H-M   'P 1'
#
loop_
_entity.id
_entity.type
_entity.pdbx_description
1 polymer ?
#
loop_
_entity_poly.entity_id
_entity_poly.type
_entity_poly.pdbx_seq_one_letter_code
_entity_poly.pdbx_strand_id
1 'polypeptide(L)'
;MNINSISTGYGYAEQSKKNDSSKDKTNNGVINSNNKYSGEEERQIGILKDKYSRLAEANKRRQNPRQYIFDKYYNQNSPSYMKGLTEQQRDYGYTTEMRMTFQGTMDYFFGDDALGSEPTIYDDIEQANKKLYNRQEVNNQLKSLFKDNNVIIPDNLKLTFKIDPYTYNLAVSGTEDSNLINTIEQLLNSGDNSKELFLHIIKSRSDDSEQCTQEKLEKYRLNLEIKKYTGYDLKDLKVANGKFTTEEGADIAGVYSEALKYNYSIAAKYKGDILAYYSTQLNSLAKNGFDSIQDLVLSIDYKNGSLYDVGQMYNFGEGKTQWIEKLKEKIV
;
A
#
# COMPACT_ATOMS: atom_id res chain seq x y z
N MET A 1 -3.36 -24.71 -11.79
CA MET A 1 -3.59 -23.32 -12.23
C MET A 1 -3.06 -22.44 -11.11
N ASN A 2 -2.04 -21.64 -11.37
CA ASN A 2 -1.23 -20.98 -10.34
C ASN A 2 -2.04 -19.79 -9.76
N ILE A 3 -2.47 -19.88 -8.52
CA ILE A 3 -3.44 -18.96 -7.90
C ILE A 3 -2.79 -17.60 -7.54
N ASN A 4 -1.46 -17.53 -7.56
CA ASN A 4 -0.68 -16.30 -7.34
C ASN A 4 -0.58 -15.38 -8.57
N SER A 5 -1.16 -15.76 -9.73
CA SER A 5 -1.04 -14.98 -10.97
C SER A 5 -2.32 -14.29 -11.43
N ILE A 6 -3.41 -14.31 -10.64
CA ILE A 6 -4.46 -13.30 -10.79
C ILE A 6 -3.93 -12.05 -10.09
N SER A 7 -3.08 -11.35 -10.84
CA SER A 7 -2.68 -9.98 -10.60
C SER A 7 -3.86 -9.21 -10.01
N THR A 8 -3.59 -8.60 -8.86
CA THR A 8 -4.37 -7.65 -8.08
C THR A 8 -4.64 -6.36 -8.88
N GLY A 9 -5.18 -6.52 -10.08
CA GLY A 9 -5.45 -5.50 -11.08
C GLY A 9 -6.83 -4.86 -10.96
N TYR A 10 -7.29 -4.61 -9.74
CA TYR A 10 -8.26 -3.55 -9.48
C TYR A 10 -7.81 -2.86 -8.20
N GLY A 11 -6.82 -1.98 -8.36
CA GLY A 11 -6.44 -1.05 -7.33
C GLY A 11 -7.71 -0.36 -6.83
N TYR A 12 -7.83 -0.31 -5.51
CA TYR A 12 -8.63 0.70 -4.84
C TYR A 12 -8.13 2.07 -5.29
N ALA A 13 -8.64 2.54 -6.42
CA ALA A 13 -8.66 3.95 -6.72
C ALA A 13 -9.72 4.56 -5.79
N GLU A 14 -9.33 4.77 -4.53
CA GLU A 14 -9.82 5.96 -3.85
C GLU A 14 -9.42 7.12 -4.76
N GLN A 15 -10.39 7.69 -5.46
CA GLN A 15 -10.26 9.02 -6.02
C GLN A 15 -10.13 9.97 -4.83
N SER A 16 -8.93 10.01 -4.24
CA SER A 16 -8.44 11.23 -3.62
C SER A 16 -8.50 12.27 -4.74
N LYS A 17 -9.46 13.20 -4.62
CA LYS A 17 -9.43 14.40 -5.42
C LYS A 17 -8.02 14.96 -5.28
N LYS A 18 -7.28 15.04 -6.39
CA LYS A 18 -6.07 15.85 -6.50
C LYS A 18 -6.48 17.30 -6.20
N ASN A 19 -6.44 17.67 -4.93
CA ASN A 19 -6.13 19.03 -4.56
C ASN A 19 -4.61 19.13 -4.67
N ASP A 20 -4.17 19.59 -5.83
CA ASP A 20 -2.86 20.18 -5.99
C ASP A 20 -2.82 21.43 -5.10
N SER A 21 -2.43 21.23 -3.85
CA SER A 21 -1.96 22.31 -2.98
C SER A 21 -0.59 21.90 -2.48
N SER A 22 0.43 22.27 -3.24
CA SER A 22 1.77 22.51 -2.72
C SER A 22 1.71 23.56 -1.62
N LYS A 23 1.44 23.11 -0.40
CA LYS A 23 1.74 23.83 0.84
C LYS A 23 2.19 22.79 1.85
N ASP A 24 3.35 23.02 2.46
CA ASP A 24 3.70 22.47 3.76
C ASP A 24 2.45 22.44 4.65
N LYS A 25 1.86 21.26 4.80
CA LYS A 25 0.93 21.00 5.88
C LYS A 25 1.77 20.44 7.00
N THR A 26 2.09 21.31 7.95
CA THR A 26 2.23 20.90 9.34
C THR A 26 1.13 19.88 9.64
N ASN A 27 1.57 18.68 10.02
CA ASN A 27 0.77 17.45 10.14
C ASN A 27 -0.21 17.58 11.33
N ASN A 28 -1.26 18.39 11.18
CA ASN A 28 -2.24 18.62 12.23
C ASN A 28 -3.28 17.49 12.24
N GLY A 29 -3.02 16.45 13.04
CA GLY A 29 -4.06 15.65 13.68
C GLY A 29 -4.73 14.51 12.89
N VAL A 30 -4.12 14.03 11.79
CA VAL A 30 -4.69 12.91 11.00
C VAL A 30 -3.68 11.78 10.82
N ILE A 31 -4.12 10.56 11.11
CA ILE A 31 -3.38 9.32 10.82
C ILE A 31 -3.42 9.06 9.31
N ASN A 32 -2.32 8.63 8.72
CA ASN A 32 -2.24 8.24 7.32
C ASN A 32 -1.67 6.82 7.21
N SER A 33 -2.45 5.93 6.60
CA SER A 33 -2.07 4.53 6.37
C SER A 33 -1.11 4.33 5.19
N ASN A 34 -0.83 5.38 4.41
CA ASN A 34 0.04 5.36 3.24
C ASN A 34 1.05 6.51 3.26
N ASN A 35 2.04 6.41 4.15
CA ASN A 35 3.11 7.38 4.23
C ASN A 35 4.12 7.20 3.09
N LYS A 36 4.63 8.31 2.56
CA LYS A 36 5.57 8.30 1.45
C LYS A 36 6.90 7.68 1.90
N TYR A 37 7.15 6.47 1.45
CA TYR A 37 8.41 5.78 1.62
C TYR A 37 9.31 6.03 0.41
N SER A 38 10.58 6.29 0.65
CA SER A 38 11.63 6.36 -0.38
C SER A 38 12.59 5.24 -0.08
N GLY A 39 12.54 4.21 -0.91
CA GLY A 39 13.27 2.98 -0.74
C GLY A 39 14.67 3.00 -1.33
N GLU A 40 15.30 1.83 -1.31
CA GLU A 40 16.61 1.63 -1.95
C GLU A 40 16.53 1.80 -3.47
N GLU A 41 15.41 1.44 -4.09
CA GLU A 41 15.22 1.62 -5.54
C GLU A 41 15.21 3.10 -5.91
N GLU A 42 14.41 3.92 -5.22
CA GLU A 42 14.41 5.36 -5.47
C GLU A 42 15.77 6.00 -5.19
N ARG A 43 16.51 5.51 -4.18
CA ARG A 43 17.87 5.98 -3.89
C ARG A 43 18.84 5.66 -5.03
N GLN A 44 18.84 4.42 -5.52
CA GLN A 44 19.69 3.98 -6.64
C GLN A 44 19.32 4.69 -7.95
N ILE A 45 18.02 4.87 -8.23
CA ILE A 45 17.54 5.71 -9.34
C ILE A 45 18.07 7.14 -9.20
N GLY A 46 18.11 7.70 -7.99
CA GLY A 46 18.68 9.02 -7.71
C GLY A 46 20.15 9.14 -8.10
N ILE A 47 20.97 8.13 -7.77
CA ILE A 47 22.40 8.07 -8.13
C ILE A 47 22.56 8.08 -9.66
N LEU A 48 21.83 7.20 -10.36
CA LEU A 48 21.88 7.14 -11.82
C LEU A 48 21.43 8.46 -12.45
N LYS A 49 20.32 9.02 -11.96
CA LYS A 49 19.76 10.26 -12.49
C LYS A 49 20.73 11.42 -12.32
N ASP A 50 21.42 11.53 -11.19
CA ASP A 50 22.42 12.58 -10.97
C ASP A 50 23.61 12.44 -11.94
N LYS A 51 24.17 11.23 -12.10
CA LYS A 51 25.25 10.95 -13.08
C LYS A 51 24.80 11.33 -14.49
N TYR A 52 23.69 10.76 -14.97
CA TYR A 52 23.29 10.88 -16.37
C TYR A 52 22.73 12.25 -16.73
N SER A 53 22.11 12.97 -15.78
CA SER A 53 21.69 14.36 -16.02
C SER A 53 22.90 15.26 -16.23
N ARG A 54 23.97 15.11 -15.43
CA ARG A 54 25.23 15.86 -15.60
C ARG A 54 25.90 15.54 -16.93
N LEU A 55 25.93 14.26 -17.31
CA LEU A 55 26.47 13.83 -18.61
C LEU A 55 25.66 14.38 -19.79
N ALA A 56 24.33 14.34 -19.70
CA ALA A 56 23.44 14.89 -20.72
C ALA A 56 23.66 16.39 -20.93
N GLU A 57 23.77 17.17 -19.85
CA GLU A 57 24.05 18.60 -19.93
C GLU A 57 25.43 18.91 -20.55
N ALA A 58 26.45 18.11 -20.23
CA ALA A 58 27.76 18.23 -20.88
C ALA A 58 27.70 17.88 -22.36
N ASN A 59 26.97 16.83 -22.72
CA ASN A 59 26.85 16.33 -24.09
C ASN A 59 26.10 17.32 -25.00
N LYS A 60 25.09 18.04 -24.50
CA LYS A 60 24.38 19.10 -25.26
C LYS A 60 25.29 20.20 -25.78
N ARG A 61 26.47 20.40 -25.17
CA ARG A 61 27.46 21.42 -25.57
C ARG A 61 28.48 20.91 -26.59
N ARG A 62 28.42 19.63 -26.97
CA ARG A 62 29.36 19.01 -27.92
C ARG A 62 28.87 19.13 -29.35
N GLN A 63 29.81 19.26 -30.29
CA GLN A 63 29.51 19.36 -31.73
C GLN A 63 28.86 18.07 -32.28
N ASN A 64 29.30 16.90 -31.83
CA ASN A 64 28.71 15.61 -32.22
C ASN A 64 28.55 14.70 -30.98
N PRO A 65 27.47 14.88 -30.20
CA PRO A 65 27.29 14.17 -28.95
C PRO A 65 27.07 12.67 -29.16
N ARG A 66 26.43 12.24 -30.25
CA ARG A 66 26.22 10.82 -30.56
C ARG A 66 27.54 10.09 -30.77
N GLN A 67 28.42 10.64 -31.61
CA GLN A 67 29.73 10.05 -31.84
C GLN A 67 30.58 10.04 -30.57
N TYR A 68 30.54 11.13 -29.78
CA TYR A 68 31.26 11.19 -28.51
C TYR A 68 30.82 10.09 -27.53
N ILE A 69 29.51 9.89 -27.36
CA ILE A 69 28.98 8.86 -26.47
C ILE A 69 29.37 7.47 -27.00
N PHE A 70 29.24 7.22 -28.31
CA PHE A 70 29.70 5.97 -28.91
C PHE A 70 31.19 5.72 -28.67
N ASP A 71 32.02 6.74 -28.90
CA ASP A 71 33.47 6.65 -28.73
C ASP A 71 33.86 6.36 -27.29
N LYS A 72 33.16 6.98 -26.33
CA LYS A 72 33.35 6.77 -24.89
C LYS A 72 33.16 5.32 -24.48
N TYR A 73 32.15 4.62 -25.00
CA TYR A 73 31.83 3.25 -24.56
C TYR A 73 32.43 2.15 -25.44
N TYR A 74 32.58 2.36 -26.75
CA TYR A 74 32.92 1.30 -27.72
C TYR A 74 34.19 1.54 -28.55
N ASN A 75 34.70 2.76 -28.68
CA ASN A 75 35.89 3.01 -29.50
C ASN A 75 37.17 2.98 -28.67
N GLN A 76 37.85 1.84 -28.62
CA GLN A 76 39.09 1.66 -27.83
C GLN A 76 40.23 2.61 -28.21
N ASN A 77 40.20 3.18 -29.42
CA ASN A 77 41.21 4.12 -29.91
C ASN A 77 40.88 5.58 -29.56
N SER A 78 39.68 5.85 -29.01
CA SER A 78 39.28 7.19 -28.62
C SER A 78 39.98 7.62 -27.33
N PRO A 79 40.46 8.87 -27.22
CA PRO A 79 40.96 9.42 -25.96
C PRO A 79 39.87 9.49 -24.87
N SER A 80 38.59 9.41 -25.24
CA SER A 80 37.45 9.41 -24.31
C SER A 80 37.00 8.01 -23.89
N TYR A 81 37.65 6.96 -24.39
CA TYR A 81 37.26 5.57 -24.11
C TYR A 81 37.37 5.23 -22.63
N MET A 82 36.25 4.76 -22.05
CA MET A 82 36.17 4.36 -20.66
C MET A 82 36.73 2.94 -20.47
N LYS A 83 37.83 2.84 -19.72
CA LYS A 83 38.49 1.56 -19.38
C LYS A 83 37.87 0.96 -18.12
N GLY A 84 38.02 -0.36 -17.95
CA GLY A 84 37.61 -1.07 -16.73
C GLY A 84 36.14 -1.48 -16.64
N LEU A 85 35.29 -1.08 -17.60
CA LEU A 85 33.90 -1.54 -17.67
C LEU A 85 33.79 -2.93 -18.28
N THR A 86 32.90 -3.75 -17.72
CA THR A 86 32.40 -4.98 -18.37
C THR A 86 31.58 -4.65 -19.62
N GLU A 87 31.33 -5.64 -20.48
CA GLU A 87 30.48 -5.48 -21.66
C GLU A 87 29.06 -5.00 -21.28
N GLN A 88 28.46 -5.62 -20.27
CA GLN A 88 27.15 -5.23 -19.74
C GLN A 88 27.12 -3.79 -19.21
N GLN A 89 28.13 -3.38 -18.45
CA GLN A 89 28.22 -1.99 -17.95
C GLN A 89 28.36 -0.98 -19.10
N ARG A 90 29.06 -1.34 -20.18
CA ARG A 90 29.16 -0.49 -21.37
C ARG A 90 27.81 -0.30 -22.02
N ASP A 91 27.05 -1.37 -22.19
CA ASP A 91 25.73 -1.31 -22.82
C ASP A 91 24.75 -0.50 -21.98
N TYR A 92 24.74 -0.69 -20.66
CA TYR A 92 23.91 0.09 -19.74
C TYR A 92 24.29 1.57 -19.73
N GLY A 93 25.59 1.87 -19.63
CA GLY A 93 26.08 3.24 -19.63
C GLY A 93 25.82 3.97 -20.94
N TYR A 94 26.10 3.32 -22.07
CA TYR A 94 25.83 3.85 -23.39
C TYR A 94 24.34 4.11 -23.60
N THR A 95 23.49 3.11 -23.33
CA THR A 95 22.04 3.21 -23.56
C THR A 95 21.44 4.32 -22.71
N THR A 96 21.81 4.38 -21.44
CA THR A 96 21.27 5.37 -20.51
C THR A 96 21.73 6.78 -20.84
N GLU A 97 23.02 6.97 -21.14
CA GLU A 97 23.54 8.28 -21.52
C GLU A 97 22.93 8.78 -22.83
N MET A 98 22.74 7.89 -23.81
CA MET A 98 22.05 8.21 -25.07
C MET A 98 20.60 8.65 -24.82
N ARG A 99 19.83 7.89 -24.05
CA ARG A 99 18.42 8.23 -23.75
C ARG A 99 18.31 9.53 -22.95
N MET A 100 19.13 9.70 -21.92
CA MET A 100 19.08 10.92 -21.12
C MET A 100 19.47 12.15 -21.95
N THR A 101 20.50 12.02 -22.79
CA THR A 101 20.98 13.13 -23.65
C THR A 101 19.96 13.56 -24.70
N PHE A 102 19.30 12.59 -25.37
CA PHE A 102 18.47 12.88 -26.54
C PHE A 102 16.95 12.81 -26.30
N GLN A 103 16.51 12.16 -25.23
CA GLN A 103 15.10 11.92 -24.93
C GLN A 103 14.70 12.43 -23.54
N GLY A 104 15.66 12.74 -22.67
CA GLY A 104 15.38 13.14 -21.29
C GLY A 104 14.78 12.02 -20.43
N THR A 105 14.95 10.77 -20.86
CA THR A 105 14.44 9.57 -20.18
C THR A 105 15.61 8.64 -19.81
N MET A 106 15.36 7.74 -18.87
CA MET A 106 16.34 6.76 -18.38
C MET A 106 15.62 5.47 -17.98
N ASP A 107 16.28 4.35 -18.22
CA ASP A 107 15.91 3.06 -17.65
C ASP A 107 16.74 2.81 -16.40
N TYR A 108 16.18 2.07 -15.45
CA TYR A 108 16.92 1.59 -14.28
C TYR A 108 17.65 0.29 -14.62
N PHE A 109 18.98 0.31 -14.55
CA PHE A 109 19.82 -0.88 -14.72
C PHE A 109 20.63 -1.11 -13.45
N PHE A 110 20.27 -2.14 -12.68
CA PHE A 110 20.94 -2.51 -11.43
C PHE A 110 22.45 -2.78 -11.60
N GLY A 111 22.88 -3.24 -12.77
CA GLY A 111 24.30 -3.50 -13.08
C GLY A 111 25.08 -2.31 -13.64
N ASP A 112 24.54 -1.08 -13.59
CA ASP A 112 25.25 0.12 -14.05
C ASP A 112 26.51 0.36 -13.20
N ASP A 113 27.59 0.79 -13.84
CA ASP A 113 28.87 1.04 -13.15
C ASP A 113 28.73 2.09 -12.03
N ALA A 114 27.79 3.03 -12.15
CA ALA A 114 27.52 4.06 -11.15
C ALA A 114 27.00 3.50 -9.83
N LEU A 115 26.38 2.31 -9.87
CA LEU A 115 25.87 1.64 -8.69
C LEU A 115 26.96 0.83 -7.98
N GLY A 116 28.14 0.62 -8.56
CA GLY A 116 29.31 0.09 -7.86
C GLY A 116 29.02 -1.12 -6.95
N SER A 117 29.08 -0.90 -5.63
CA SER A 117 28.83 -1.89 -4.57
C SER A 117 27.49 -1.69 -3.86
N GLU A 118 26.54 -0.99 -4.47
CA GLU A 118 25.20 -0.81 -3.94
C GLU A 118 24.51 -2.16 -3.72
N PRO A 119 23.70 -2.31 -2.65
CA PRO A 119 23.11 -3.58 -2.32
C PRO A 119 22.07 -3.99 -3.37
N THR A 120 22.01 -5.29 -3.64
CA THR A 120 20.89 -5.88 -4.38
C THR A 120 19.58 -5.60 -3.65
N ILE A 121 18.59 -5.14 -4.40
CA ILE A 121 17.25 -4.88 -3.88
C ILE A 121 16.46 -6.18 -3.95
N TYR A 122 16.06 -6.68 -2.78
CA TYR A 122 15.20 -7.84 -2.66
C TYR A 122 13.79 -7.38 -2.31
N ASP A 123 12.80 -7.74 -3.13
CA ASP A 123 11.42 -7.25 -3.03
C ASP A 123 10.80 -7.55 -1.65
N ASP A 124 11.04 -8.73 -1.10
CA ASP A 124 10.53 -9.12 0.23
C ASP A 124 11.09 -8.23 1.35
N ILE A 125 12.39 -7.92 1.32
CA ILE A 125 13.04 -7.00 2.26
C ILE A 125 12.53 -5.58 2.06
N GLU A 126 12.40 -5.12 0.82
CA GLU A 126 11.97 -3.77 0.51
C GLU A 126 10.53 -3.52 0.95
N GLN A 127 9.64 -4.51 0.72
CA GLN A 127 8.26 -4.46 1.20
C GLN A 127 8.19 -4.52 2.72
N ALA A 128 9.05 -5.30 3.39
CA ALA A 128 9.15 -5.32 4.84
C ALA A 128 9.62 -3.96 5.40
N ASN A 129 10.65 -3.35 4.82
CA ASN A 129 11.14 -2.02 5.19
C ASN A 129 10.07 -0.95 4.99
N LYS A 130 9.35 -0.99 3.87
CA LYS A 130 8.23 -0.08 3.59
C LYS A 130 7.12 -0.20 4.64
N LYS A 131 6.72 -1.43 5.00
CA LYS A 131 5.72 -1.67 6.05
C LYS A 131 6.21 -1.17 7.41
N LEU A 132 7.48 -1.41 7.75
CA LEU A 132 8.10 -0.93 8.99
C LEU A 132 8.13 0.61 9.06
N TYR A 133 8.59 1.26 8.01
CA TYR A 133 8.60 2.72 7.91
C TYR A 133 7.18 3.29 8.10
N ASN A 134 6.20 2.72 7.41
CA ASN A 134 4.82 3.16 7.54
C ASN A 134 4.26 2.96 8.97
N ARG A 135 4.65 1.89 9.67
CA ARG A 135 4.31 1.67 11.09
C ARG A 135 4.92 2.74 11.99
N GLN A 136 6.17 3.12 11.76
CA GLN A 136 6.84 4.18 12.52
C GLN A 136 6.17 5.54 12.32
N GLU A 137 5.80 5.88 11.08
CA GLU A 137 5.08 7.13 10.79
C GLU A 137 3.69 7.16 11.44
N VAL A 138 2.92 6.06 11.39
CA VAL A 138 1.63 5.97 12.09
C VAL A 138 1.81 6.08 13.61
N ASN A 139 2.84 5.46 14.19
CA ASN A 139 3.16 5.62 15.61
C ASN A 139 3.47 7.09 15.96
N ASN A 140 4.24 7.79 15.12
CA ASN A 140 4.55 9.22 15.31
C ASN A 140 3.31 10.10 15.21
N GLN A 141 2.40 9.79 14.27
CA GLN A 141 1.12 10.48 14.10
C GLN A 141 0.21 10.27 15.30
N LEU A 142 0.08 9.03 15.79
CA LEU A 142 -0.66 8.72 17.03
C LEU A 142 -0.08 9.45 18.23
N LYS A 143 1.25 9.44 18.38
CA LYS A 143 1.94 10.14 19.48
C LYS A 143 1.67 11.64 19.45
N SER A 144 1.72 12.25 18.25
CA SER A 144 1.43 13.67 18.07
C SER A 144 -0.04 13.96 18.37
N LEU A 145 -0.95 13.13 17.86
CA LEU A 145 -2.39 13.25 18.09
C LEU A 145 -2.74 13.19 19.59
N PHE A 146 -2.18 12.22 20.32
CA PHE A 146 -2.38 12.13 21.76
C PHE A 146 -1.77 13.31 22.51
N LYS A 147 -0.55 13.72 22.16
CA LYS A 147 0.11 14.87 22.78
C LYS A 147 -0.70 16.16 22.59
N ASP A 148 -1.14 16.44 21.37
CA ASP A 148 -1.85 17.67 21.02
C ASP A 148 -3.24 17.76 21.68
N ASN A 149 -3.81 16.60 22.05
CA ASN A 149 -5.10 16.49 22.73
C ASN A 149 -4.97 16.17 24.24
N ASN A 150 -3.77 16.30 24.82
CA ASN A 150 -3.47 16.03 26.23
C ASN A 150 -3.91 14.63 26.71
N VAL A 151 -3.88 13.64 25.82
CA VAL A 151 -4.14 12.24 26.15
C VAL A 151 -2.88 11.61 26.73
N ILE A 152 -2.92 11.26 28.01
CA ILE A 152 -1.81 10.61 28.71
C ILE A 152 -2.18 9.14 28.91
N ILE A 153 -1.39 8.25 28.29
CA ILE A 153 -1.52 6.81 28.46
C ILE A 153 -0.44 6.38 29.46
N PRO A 154 -0.80 5.76 30.60
CA PRO A 154 0.18 5.31 31.59
C PRO A 154 1.25 4.39 31.00
N ASP A 155 2.48 4.52 31.51
CA ASP A 155 3.58 3.65 31.11
C ASP A 155 3.22 2.18 31.33
N ASN A 156 3.60 1.35 30.37
CA ASN A 156 3.33 -0.08 30.33
C ASN A 156 1.86 -0.50 30.24
N LEU A 157 0.90 0.44 30.22
CA LEU A 157 -0.48 0.11 29.92
C LEU A 157 -0.58 -0.39 28.48
N LYS A 158 -1.12 -1.60 28.33
CA LYS A 158 -1.41 -2.19 27.03
C LYS A 158 -2.88 -1.94 26.71
N LEU A 159 -3.13 -1.19 25.65
CA LEU A 159 -4.45 -1.01 25.08
C LEU A 159 -4.61 -1.87 23.83
N THR A 160 -5.84 -2.28 23.53
CA THR A 160 -6.19 -2.92 22.25
C THR A 160 -7.23 -2.06 21.56
N PHE A 161 -6.94 -1.65 20.33
CA PHE A 161 -7.84 -0.94 19.45
C PHE A 161 -8.52 -1.95 18.52
N LYS A 162 -9.83 -2.09 18.63
CA LYS A 162 -10.65 -3.01 17.82
C LYS A 162 -11.55 -2.21 16.91
N ILE A 163 -11.50 -2.47 15.60
CA ILE A 163 -12.16 -1.63 14.60
C ILE A 163 -13.16 -2.46 13.79
N ASP A 164 -14.40 -1.98 13.73
CA ASP A 164 -15.46 -2.57 12.92
C ASP A 164 -15.24 -2.26 11.43
N PRO A 165 -15.32 -3.25 10.52
CA PRO A 165 -14.97 -3.05 9.11
C PRO A 165 -15.96 -2.20 8.31
N TYR A 166 -17.21 -2.04 8.78
CA TYR A 166 -18.26 -1.38 7.99
C TYR A 166 -18.51 0.06 8.44
N THR A 167 -18.38 0.31 9.74
CA THR A 167 -18.52 1.64 10.36
C THR A 167 -17.18 2.32 10.59
N TYR A 168 -16.08 1.56 10.63
CA TYR A 168 -14.77 1.99 11.10
C TYR A 168 -14.76 2.53 12.53
N ASN A 169 -15.80 2.26 13.33
CA ASN A 169 -15.80 2.62 14.74
C ASN A 169 -14.75 1.76 15.46
N LEU A 170 -13.85 2.45 16.15
CA LEU A 170 -12.80 1.91 17.00
C LEU A 170 -13.31 1.88 18.44
N ALA A 171 -13.19 0.71 19.06
CA ALA A 171 -13.37 0.48 20.48
C ALA A 171 -12.01 0.24 21.16
N VAL A 172 -11.84 0.77 22.37
CA VAL A 172 -10.62 0.65 23.18
C VAL A 172 -10.87 -0.31 24.33
N SER A 173 -9.92 -1.20 24.57
CA SER A 173 -9.92 -2.13 25.72
C SER A 173 -8.51 -2.25 26.32
N GLY A 174 -8.39 -2.95 27.45
CA GLY A 174 -7.11 -3.14 28.16
C GLY A 174 -6.94 -2.27 29.42
N THR A 175 -7.95 -1.47 29.77
CA THR A 175 -8.03 -0.70 31.03
C THR A 175 -9.49 -0.64 31.52
N GLU A 176 -9.69 -0.35 32.80
CA GLU A 176 -11.01 -0.06 33.40
C GLU A 176 -11.28 1.45 33.50
N ASP A 177 -10.29 2.29 33.15
CA ASP A 177 -10.43 3.76 33.14
C ASP A 177 -11.34 4.19 31.99
N SER A 178 -12.63 4.34 32.29
CA SER A 178 -13.65 4.75 31.33
C SER A 178 -13.42 6.15 30.77
N ASN A 179 -12.79 7.05 31.51
CA ASN A 179 -12.47 8.40 31.00
C ASN A 179 -11.38 8.32 29.94
N LEU A 180 -10.32 7.54 30.19
CA LEU A 180 -9.26 7.32 29.20
C LEU A 180 -9.80 6.61 27.95
N ILE A 181 -10.62 5.57 28.11
CA ILE A 181 -11.28 4.86 27.02
C ILE A 181 -12.09 5.84 26.17
N ASN A 182 -13.02 6.57 26.77
CA ASN A 182 -13.90 7.49 26.06
C ASN A 182 -13.11 8.59 25.35
N THR A 183 -12.04 9.10 25.98
CA THR A 183 -11.19 10.15 25.38
C THR A 183 -10.46 9.63 24.14
N ILE A 184 -9.87 8.42 24.20
CA ILE A 184 -9.17 7.81 23.06
C ILE A 184 -10.16 7.45 21.96
N GLU A 185 -11.31 6.85 22.30
CA GLU A 185 -12.34 6.51 21.31
C GLU A 185 -12.88 7.74 20.60
N GLN A 186 -13.22 8.81 21.32
CA GLN A 186 -13.68 10.07 20.70
C GLN A 186 -12.63 10.66 19.77
N LEU A 187 -11.37 10.65 20.20
CA LEU A 187 -10.27 11.22 19.41
C LEU A 187 -9.98 10.39 18.15
N LEU A 188 -9.87 9.06 18.28
CA LEU A 188 -9.53 8.19 17.15
C LEU A 188 -10.72 7.91 16.21
N ASN A 189 -11.95 8.02 16.68
CA ASN A 189 -13.15 7.98 15.82
C ASN A 189 -13.48 9.34 15.20
N SER A 190 -12.70 10.40 15.50
CA SER A 190 -12.85 11.69 14.83
C SER A 190 -12.18 11.67 13.45
N GLY A 191 -12.87 12.22 12.44
CA GLY A 191 -12.40 12.21 11.06
C GLY A 191 -12.22 10.78 10.53
N ASP A 192 -11.16 10.56 9.76
CA ASP A 192 -10.86 9.25 9.15
C ASP A 192 -9.82 8.45 9.96
N ASN A 193 -9.48 8.86 11.20
CA ASN A 193 -8.36 8.29 11.96
C ASN A 193 -8.48 6.77 12.17
N SER A 194 -9.65 6.30 12.61
CA SER A 194 -9.91 4.87 12.82
C SER A 194 -9.95 4.09 11.51
N LYS A 195 -10.49 4.67 10.44
CA LYS A 195 -10.45 4.08 9.09
C LYS A 195 -9.00 3.94 8.59
N GLU A 196 -8.18 4.97 8.76
CA GLU A 196 -6.77 4.93 8.39
C GLU A 196 -6.00 3.91 9.23
N LEU A 197 -6.31 3.77 10.51
CA LEU A 197 -5.72 2.71 11.33
C LEU A 197 -6.16 1.31 10.86
N PHE A 198 -7.43 1.12 10.47
CA PHE A 198 -7.93 -0.12 9.89
C PHE A 198 -7.20 -0.47 8.58
N LEU A 199 -7.05 0.49 7.67
CA LEU A 199 -6.30 0.32 6.43
C LEU A 199 -4.82 0.04 6.69
N HIS A 200 -4.23 0.66 7.72
CA HIS A 200 -2.87 0.40 8.13
C HIS A 200 -2.66 -1.06 8.54
N ILE A 201 -3.57 -1.63 9.35
CA ILE A 201 -3.52 -3.05 9.75
C ILE A 201 -3.59 -3.97 8.52
N ILE A 202 -4.49 -3.70 7.57
CA ILE A 202 -4.58 -4.48 6.32
C ILE A 202 -3.28 -4.43 5.53
N LYS A 203 -2.64 -3.26 5.45
CA LYS A 203 -1.39 -3.06 4.68
C LYS A 203 -0.18 -3.69 5.39
N SER A 204 -0.16 -3.72 6.71
CA SER A 204 0.93 -4.34 7.50
C SER A 204 0.72 -5.83 7.76
N ARG A 205 -0.40 -6.42 7.34
CA ARG A 205 -0.65 -7.86 7.56
C ARG A 205 0.43 -8.73 6.90
N SER A 206 0.66 -9.88 7.51
CA SER A 206 1.35 -11.01 6.90
C SER A 206 0.35 -12.09 6.47
N ASP A 207 0.81 -13.02 5.63
CA ASP A 207 -0.05 -14.05 5.04
C ASP A 207 -0.64 -15.02 6.08
N ASP A 208 0.03 -15.16 7.22
CA ASP A 208 -0.39 -15.97 8.37
C ASP A 208 -1.34 -15.24 9.33
N SER A 209 -1.85 -14.05 8.96
CA SER A 209 -2.77 -13.29 9.81
C SER A 209 -4.09 -14.03 10.06
N GLU A 210 -4.34 -14.39 11.32
CA GLU A 210 -5.57 -15.03 11.79
C GLU A 210 -6.80 -14.10 11.71
N GLN A 211 -6.55 -12.78 11.81
CA GLN A 211 -7.60 -11.77 11.73
C GLN A 211 -8.06 -11.53 10.30
N CYS A 212 -7.15 -11.64 9.32
CA CYS A 212 -7.38 -11.27 7.93
C CYS A 212 -7.24 -12.47 6.97
N THR A 213 -8.13 -13.46 7.13
CA THR A 213 -8.25 -14.56 6.17
C THR A 213 -8.81 -14.09 4.83
N GLN A 214 -8.57 -14.87 3.77
CA GLN A 214 -9.07 -14.58 2.42
C GLN A 214 -10.60 -14.39 2.42
N GLU A 215 -11.35 -15.29 3.05
CA GLU A 215 -12.83 -15.24 3.08
C GLU A 215 -13.36 -13.98 3.78
N LYS A 216 -12.76 -13.58 4.91
CA LYS A 216 -13.13 -12.35 5.63
C LYS A 216 -12.87 -11.11 4.78
N LEU A 217 -11.72 -11.09 4.09
CA LEU A 217 -11.34 -9.99 3.21
C LEU A 217 -12.26 -9.90 1.98
N GLU A 218 -12.64 -11.04 1.40
CA GLU A 218 -13.59 -11.13 0.29
C GLU A 218 -14.99 -10.66 0.69
N LYS A 219 -15.51 -11.10 1.85
CA LYS A 219 -16.80 -10.60 2.40
C LYS A 219 -16.79 -9.08 2.56
N TYR A 220 -15.73 -8.53 3.16
CA TYR A 220 -15.56 -7.09 3.33
C TYR A 220 -15.53 -6.34 1.99
N ARG A 221 -14.74 -6.83 1.03
CA ARG A 221 -14.64 -6.27 -0.34
C ARG A 221 -15.97 -6.30 -1.06
N LEU A 222 -16.69 -7.42 -0.97
CA LEU A 222 -18.00 -7.59 -1.55
C LEU A 222 -18.97 -6.54 -1.00
N ASN A 223 -19.05 -6.36 0.33
CA ASN A 223 -19.95 -5.36 0.91
C ASN A 223 -19.60 -3.94 0.41
N LEU A 224 -18.31 -3.56 0.43
CA LEU A 224 -17.88 -2.26 -0.09
C LEU A 224 -18.24 -2.04 -1.56
N GLU A 225 -18.04 -3.05 -2.40
CA GLU A 225 -18.37 -2.97 -3.82
C GLU A 225 -19.86 -2.75 -4.02
N ILE A 226 -20.70 -3.58 -3.39
CA ILE A 226 -22.15 -3.48 -3.50
C ILE A 226 -22.65 -2.14 -2.99
N LYS A 227 -22.19 -1.70 -1.81
CA LYS A 227 -22.54 -0.39 -1.25
C LYS A 227 -22.14 0.76 -2.16
N LYS A 228 -20.94 0.70 -2.77
CA LYS A 228 -20.45 1.72 -3.69
C LYS A 228 -21.35 1.91 -4.92
N TYR A 229 -21.81 0.83 -5.54
CA TYR A 229 -22.57 0.91 -6.79
C TYR A 229 -24.08 0.91 -6.62
N THR A 230 -24.59 0.38 -5.51
CA THR A 230 -26.03 0.22 -5.28
C THR A 230 -26.55 1.08 -4.13
N GLY A 231 -25.67 1.55 -3.23
CA GLY A 231 -26.04 2.25 -2.00
C GLY A 231 -26.44 1.32 -0.85
N TYR A 232 -26.64 0.02 -1.09
CA TYR A 232 -27.08 -0.93 -0.05
C TYR A 232 -25.91 -1.56 0.69
N ASP A 233 -26.05 -1.65 2.02
CA ASP A 233 -25.16 -2.45 2.87
C ASP A 233 -25.71 -3.87 2.96
N LEU A 234 -24.90 -4.87 2.61
CA LEU A 234 -25.36 -6.26 2.61
C LEU A 234 -25.82 -6.75 3.99
N LYS A 235 -25.30 -6.15 5.06
CA LYS A 235 -25.67 -6.46 6.44
C LYS A 235 -27.13 -6.11 6.76
N ASP A 236 -27.66 -5.08 6.09
CA ASP A 236 -29.00 -4.54 6.36
C ASP A 236 -30.08 -5.20 5.48
N LEU A 237 -29.68 -6.09 4.56
CA LEU A 237 -30.57 -6.71 3.59
C LEU A 237 -31.08 -8.06 4.05
N LYS A 238 -32.30 -8.39 3.60
CA LYS A 238 -32.90 -9.71 3.83
C LYS A 238 -32.39 -10.70 2.79
N VAL A 239 -32.28 -11.96 3.21
CA VAL A 239 -32.09 -13.07 2.29
C VAL A 239 -33.43 -13.76 2.03
N ALA A 240 -33.86 -13.78 0.77
CA ALA A 240 -35.06 -14.49 0.32
C ALA A 240 -34.72 -15.36 -0.89
N ASN A 241 -35.12 -16.64 -0.86
CA ASN A 241 -34.86 -17.61 -1.94
C ASN A 241 -33.37 -17.70 -2.35
N GLY A 242 -32.46 -17.60 -1.37
CA GLY A 242 -31.01 -17.67 -1.59
C GLY A 242 -30.42 -16.44 -2.29
N LYS A 243 -31.08 -15.27 -2.19
CA LYS A 243 -30.65 -14.00 -2.77
C LYS A 243 -30.79 -12.88 -1.75
N PHE A 244 -29.90 -11.90 -1.80
CA PHE A 244 -30.10 -10.63 -1.10
C PHE A 244 -31.18 -9.81 -1.80
N THR A 245 -32.16 -9.33 -1.04
CA THR A 245 -33.29 -8.57 -1.56
C THR A 245 -33.47 -7.26 -0.80
N THR A 246 -33.82 -6.20 -1.54
CA THR A 246 -34.28 -4.92 -0.94
C THR A 246 -35.61 -5.11 -0.20
N GLU A 247 -36.05 -4.08 0.51
CA GLU A 247 -37.37 -4.09 1.18
C GLU A 247 -38.52 -4.28 0.19
N GLU A 248 -38.39 -3.73 -1.03
CA GLU A 248 -39.34 -3.86 -2.14
C GLU A 248 -39.23 -5.21 -2.88
N GLY A 249 -38.29 -6.08 -2.48
CA GLY A 249 -38.09 -7.41 -3.05
C GLY A 249 -37.20 -7.44 -4.30
N ALA A 250 -36.47 -6.37 -4.62
CA ALA A 250 -35.53 -6.36 -5.74
C ALA A 250 -34.28 -7.19 -5.43
N ASP A 251 -33.85 -8.02 -6.37
CA ASP A 251 -32.61 -8.81 -6.28
C ASP A 251 -31.37 -7.91 -6.44
N ILE A 252 -30.52 -7.88 -5.43
CA ILE A 252 -29.31 -7.05 -5.41
C ILE A 252 -28.34 -7.38 -6.53
N ALA A 253 -28.23 -8.64 -6.95
CA ALA A 253 -27.37 -8.99 -8.07
C ALA A 253 -27.84 -8.29 -9.37
N GLY A 254 -29.16 -8.14 -9.53
CA GLY A 254 -29.76 -7.39 -10.62
C GLY A 254 -29.50 -5.89 -10.53
N VAL A 255 -29.69 -5.30 -9.34
CA VAL A 255 -29.42 -3.88 -9.08
C VAL A 255 -27.94 -3.54 -9.38
N TYR A 256 -27.03 -4.39 -8.91
CA TYR A 256 -25.60 -4.25 -9.15
C TYR A 256 -25.22 -4.35 -10.62
N SER A 257 -25.78 -5.35 -11.33
CA SER A 257 -25.59 -5.52 -12.78
C SER A 257 -25.98 -4.27 -13.56
N GLU A 258 -27.14 -3.69 -13.26
CA GLU A 258 -27.63 -2.49 -13.95
C GLU A 258 -26.77 -1.26 -13.62
N ALA A 259 -26.32 -1.12 -12.36
CA ALA A 259 -25.41 -0.05 -11.96
C ALA A 259 -24.07 -0.11 -12.72
N LEU A 260 -23.50 -1.31 -12.90
CA LEU A 260 -22.27 -1.49 -13.68
C LEU A 260 -22.45 -1.18 -15.16
N LYS A 261 -23.60 -1.54 -15.75
CA LYS A 261 -23.91 -1.30 -17.16
C LYS A 261 -23.80 0.18 -17.52
N TYR A 262 -24.29 1.08 -16.68
CA TYR A 262 -24.23 2.53 -16.88
C TYR A 262 -22.99 3.20 -16.29
N ASN A 263 -22.07 2.45 -15.68
CA ASN A 263 -20.84 3.03 -15.19
C ASN A 263 -19.82 3.27 -16.31
N TYR A 264 -19.58 4.53 -16.67
CA TYR A 264 -18.62 4.91 -17.73
C TYR A 264 -17.16 4.93 -17.29
N SER A 265 -16.88 4.83 -15.99
CA SER A 265 -15.50 4.75 -15.48
C SER A 265 -14.87 3.37 -15.65
N ILE A 266 -15.70 2.34 -15.88
CA ILE A 266 -15.27 0.97 -16.15
C ILE A 266 -15.34 0.69 -17.64
N ALA A 267 -14.21 0.35 -18.26
CA ALA A 267 -14.19 -0.03 -19.67
C ALA A 267 -15.07 -1.27 -19.91
N ALA A 268 -15.85 -1.25 -20.99
CA ALA A 268 -16.87 -2.27 -21.28
C ALA A 268 -16.33 -3.72 -21.22
N LYS A 269 -15.09 -3.94 -21.69
CA LYS A 269 -14.44 -5.25 -21.68
C LYS A 269 -14.25 -5.87 -20.29
N TYR A 270 -14.25 -5.07 -19.22
CA TYR A 270 -14.03 -5.54 -17.84
C TYR A 270 -15.33 -5.77 -17.07
N LYS A 271 -16.46 -5.23 -17.55
CA LYS A 271 -17.73 -5.28 -16.81
C LYS A 271 -18.24 -6.71 -16.61
N GLY A 272 -18.06 -7.57 -17.62
CA GLY A 272 -18.46 -8.98 -17.54
C GLY A 272 -17.73 -9.75 -16.44
N ASP A 273 -16.41 -9.60 -16.38
CA ASP A 273 -15.58 -10.30 -15.39
C ASP A 273 -15.88 -9.82 -13.96
N ILE A 274 -16.00 -8.49 -13.77
CA ILE A 274 -16.37 -7.90 -12.47
C ILE A 274 -17.74 -8.40 -12.02
N LEU A 275 -18.72 -8.39 -12.91
CA LEU A 275 -20.07 -8.85 -12.62
C LEU A 275 -20.08 -10.33 -12.24
N ALA A 276 -19.37 -11.17 -13.00
CA ALA A 276 -19.28 -12.61 -12.72
C ALA A 276 -18.63 -12.89 -11.36
N TYR A 277 -17.53 -12.20 -11.05
CA TYR A 277 -16.81 -12.36 -9.78
C TYR A 277 -17.68 -12.02 -8.56
N TYR A 278 -18.29 -10.83 -8.54
CA TYR A 278 -19.08 -10.40 -7.39
C TYR A 278 -20.46 -11.06 -7.31
N SER A 279 -21.09 -11.39 -8.45
CA SER A 279 -22.36 -12.14 -8.44
C SER A 279 -22.19 -13.55 -7.89
N THR A 280 -21.04 -14.19 -8.16
CA THR A 280 -20.73 -15.51 -7.59
C THR A 280 -20.61 -15.43 -6.07
N GLN A 281 -19.91 -14.42 -5.55
CA GLN A 281 -19.77 -14.20 -4.12
C GLN A 281 -21.09 -13.84 -3.45
N LEU A 282 -21.90 -12.94 -4.04
CA LEU A 282 -23.25 -12.61 -3.58
C LEU A 282 -24.11 -13.86 -3.41
N ASN A 283 -24.17 -14.70 -4.44
CA ASN A 283 -24.97 -15.92 -4.44
C ASN A 283 -24.48 -16.93 -3.41
N SER A 284 -23.15 -17.07 -3.25
CA SER A 284 -22.56 -17.96 -2.24
C SER A 284 -22.91 -17.48 -0.82
N LEU A 285 -22.71 -16.19 -0.54
CA LEU A 285 -23.00 -15.61 0.77
C LEU A 285 -24.50 -15.62 1.09
N ALA A 286 -25.36 -15.33 0.11
CA ALA A 286 -26.81 -15.38 0.29
C ALA A 286 -27.32 -16.80 0.59
N LYS A 287 -26.74 -17.83 -0.03
CA LYS A 287 -27.11 -19.23 0.25
C LYS A 287 -26.72 -19.68 1.66
N ASN A 288 -25.55 -19.26 2.13
CA ASN A 288 -25.01 -19.69 3.42
C ASN A 288 -25.45 -18.77 4.58
N GLY A 289 -25.92 -17.56 4.28
CA GLY A 289 -26.26 -16.53 5.24
C GLY A 289 -25.13 -15.52 5.43
N PHE A 290 -25.47 -14.24 5.64
CA PHE A 290 -24.47 -13.17 5.81
C PHE A 290 -23.48 -13.48 6.95
N ASP A 291 -23.96 -14.07 8.04
CA ASP A 291 -23.14 -14.39 9.22
C ASP A 291 -22.39 -15.72 9.11
N SER A 292 -22.45 -16.42 7.97
CA SER A 292 -21.69 -17.67 7.77
C SER A 292 -20.18 -17.45 7.73
N ILE A 293 -19.75 -16.24 7.41
CA ILE A 293 -18.36 -15.80 7.43
C ILE A 293 -18.25 -14.68 8.46
N GLN A 294 -17.32 -14.79 9.41
CA GLN A 294 -17.06 -13.74 10.38
C GLN A 294 -16.67 -12.43 9.69
N ASP A 295 -17.02 -11.30 10.30
CA ASP A 295 -16.61 -9.99 9.78
C ASP A 295 -15.11 -9.77 9.94
N LEU A 296 -14.53 -8.95 9.06
CA LEU A 296 -13.12 -8.52 9.10
C LEU A 296 -12.89 -7.50 10.23
N VAL A 297 -13.24 -7.87 11.46
CA VAL A 297 -12.96 -7.04 12.63
C VAL A 297 -11.48 -7.15 12.94
N LEU A 298 -10.78 -6.01 12.88
CA LEU A 298 -9.33 -5.96 13.04
C LEU A 298 -8.96 -5.34 14.38
N SER A 299 -7.95 -5.91 15.03
CA SER A 299 -7.40 -5.43 16.28
C SER A 299 -5.91 -5.15 16.14
N ILE A 300 -5.45 -4.11 16.83
CA ILE A 300 -4.04 -3.77 16.98
C ILE A 300 -3.79 -3.32 18.41
N ASP A 301 -2.69 -3.81 18.98
CA ASP A 301 -2.30 -3.44 20.35
C ASP A 301 -1.49 -2.15 20.33
N TYR A 302 -1.61 -1.34 21.38
CA TYR A 302 -0.83 -0.13 21.59
C TYR A 302 -0.20 -0.14 22.99
N LYS A 303 1.10 0.09 23.06
CA LYS A 303 1.84 0.19 24.32
C LYS A 303 3.08 1.06 24.13
N ASN A 304 3.36 1.94 25.09
CA ASN A 304 4.58 2.77 25.13
C ASN A 304 4.87 3.53 23.83
N GLY A 305 3.85 4.03 23.13
CA GLY A 305 4.03 4.78 21.87
C GLY A 305 4.16 3.93 20.62
N SER A 306 4.02 2.60 20.72
CA SER A 306 4.17 1.67 19.61
C SER A 306 2.93 0.81 19.42
N LEU A 307 2.53 0.64 18.15
CA LEU A 307 1.53 -0.32 17.73
C LEU A 307 2.14 -1.72 17.51
N TYR A 308 1.43 -2.77 17.92
CA TYR A 308 1.82 -4.17 17.79
C TYR A 308 0.73 -4.96 17.07
N ASP A 309 1.11 -5.68 16.01
CA ASP A 309 0.20 -6.54 15.25
C ASP A 309 -0.34 -7.71 16.11
N VAL A 310 -1.60 -8.09 15.90
CA VAL A 310 -2.29 -9.16 16.64
C VAL A 310 -2.60 -10.33 15.70
N GLY A 311 -2.41 -11.56 16.20
CA GLY A 311 -2.76 -12.78 15.45
C GLY A 311 -1.90 -13.01 14.21
N GLN A 312 -0.62 -12.61 14.23
CA GLN A 312 0.33 -12.87 13.16
C GLN A 312 1.77 -12.96 13.69
N MET A 313 2.63 -13.73 13.01
CA MET A 313 4.02 -13.96 13.42
C MET A 313 4.92 -12.75 13.16
N TYR A 314 4.79 -12.15 11.98
CA TYR A 314 5.62 -11.01 11.58
C TYR A 314 5.03 -9.71 12.10
N ASN A 315 5.72 -9.11 13.06
CA ASN A 315 5.24 -7.93 13.77
C ASN A 315 6.16 -6.74 13.52
N PHE A 316 5.58 -5.55 13.40
CA PHE A 316 6.30 -4.30 13.13
C PHE A 316 6.40 -3.38 14.36
N GLY A 317 5.87 -3.83 15.50
CA GLY A 317 5.99 -3.14 16.77
C GLY A 317 7.42 -3.08 17.28
N GLU A 318 7.67 -2.12 18.18
CA GLU A 318 9.00 -1.87 18.72
C GLU A 318 9.59 -3.12 19.39
N GLY A 319 10.83 -3.46 19.00
CA GLY A 319 11.52 -4.67 19.48
C GLY A 319 11.06 -5.98 18.85
N LYS A 320 10.15 -5.97 17.85
CA LYS A 320 9.63 -7.17 17.19
C LYS A 320 10.07 -7.34 15.72
N THR A 321 10.95 -6.48 15.24
CA THR A 321 11.36 -6.40 13.82
C THR A 321 12.57 -7.24 13.44
N GLN A 322 13.13 -8.03 14.37
CA GLN A 322 14.35 -8.84 14.15
C GLN A 322 14.24 -9.83 12.97
N TRP A 323 13.02 -10.22 12.59
CA TRP A 323 12.80 -11.09 11.45
C TRP A 323 13.19 -10.42 10.11
N ILE A 324 13.15 -9.09 10.02
CA ILE A 324 13.60 -8.35 8.83
C ILE A 324 15.11 -8.47 8.67
N GLU A 325 15.86 -8.37 9.76
CA GLU A 325 17.31 -8.57 9.74
C GLU A 325 17.67 -10.02 9.38
N LYS A 326 16.92 -11.00 9.90
CA LYS A 326 17.09 -12.41 9.49
C LYS A 326 16.79 -12.65 8.02
N LEU A 327 15.90 -11.87 7.39
CA LEU A 327 15.68 -11.94 5.94
C LEU A 327 16.91 -11.44 5.20
N LYS A 328 17.49 -10.30 5.62
CA LYS A 328 18.73 -9.76 5.05
C LYS A 328 19.90 -10.75 5.16
N GLU A 329 20.05 -11.40 6.31
CA GLU A 329 21.13 -12.37 6.56
C GLU A 329 21.04 -13.64 5.67
N LYS A 330 19.84 -14.07 5.26
CA LYS A 330 19.66 -15.27 4.42
C LYS A 330 20.12 -15.10 2.98
N ILE A 331 20.40 -13.87 2.60
CA ILE A 331 20.63 -13.48 1.21
C ILE A 331 22.12 -13.13 0.97
N VAL A 332 22.88 -12.95 2.05
CA VAL A 332 24.35 -12.93 2.06
C VAL A 332 24.87 -14.36 2.07
#